data_AF-A0AAU9MMY8-F1
#
_entry.id   AF-A0AAU9MMY8-F1
#
_cell.length_a   1.000
_cell.length_b   1.000
_cell.length_c   1.000
_cell.angle_alpha   90.00
_cell.angle_beta   90.00
_cell.angle_gamma   90.00
#
_symmetry.space_group_name_H-M   'P 1'
#
loop_
_entity.id
_entity.type
_entity.pdbx_description
1 polymer ?
#
loop_
_entity_poly.entity_id
_entity_poly.type
_entity_poly.pdbx_seq_one_letter_code
_entity_poly.pdbx_strand_id
1 'polypeptide(L)'
;MKANTNRIVNLNGSNYQVWRGKMEDLLYVKDYYMHVFNTEKTEDKTDAEWNILHRKVCRYIRQWVDDNDLNHISAETHARTLRNKLEQLYARKIGNNKFFLIKQLIGLKYHDVNPISDHLNSFQ
;
A
#
# COMPACT_ATOMS: atom_id res chain seq x y z
N MET A 1 24.80 2.20 -11.22
CA MET A 1 23.75 1.80 -12.18
C MET A 1 22.49 2.62 -11.91
N LYS A 2 21.87 3.24 -12.92
CA LYS A 2 20.55 3.88 -12.73
C LYS A 2 19.52 2.75 -12.59
N ALA A 3 18.87 2.64 -11.43
CA ALA A 3 17.71 1.77 -11.29
C ALA A 3 16.68 2.16 -12.36
N ASN A 4 16.26 1.20 -13.20
CA ASN A 4 15.26 1.46 -14.22
C ASN A 4 13.88 1.58 -13.54
N THR A 5 13.58 2.76 -13.01
CA THR A 5 12.35 3.09 -12.29
C THR A 5 11.11 3.15 -13.20
N ASN A 6 11.26 3.05 -14.52
CA ASN A 6 10.16 3.14 -15.49
C ASN A 6 9.22 1.92 -15.50
N ARG A 7 9.42 0.92 -14.62
CA ARG A 7 8.65 -0.34 -14.58
C ARG A 7 7.80 -0.53 -13.33
N ILE A 8 7.84 0.40 -12.38
CA ILE A 8 6.98 0.30 -11.20
C ILE A 8 5.65 1.00 -11.51
N VAL A 9 4.56 0.25 -11.28
CA VAL A 9 3.19 0.76 -11.40
C VAL A 9 2.87 1.45 -10.09
N ASN A 10 2.14 2.56 -10.13
CA ASN A 10 1.68 3.22 -8.91
C ASN A 10 0.82 2.28 -8.06
N LEU A 11 0.87 2.49 -6.75
CA LEU A 11 0.05 1.77 -5.79
C LEU A 11 -1.41 2.14 -5.99
N ASN A 12 -2.23 1.11 -6.19
CA ASN A 12 -3.67 1.20 -6.33
C ASN A 12 -4.36 0.14 -5.46
N GLY A 13 -5.69 0.16 -5.47
CA GLY A 13 -6.56 -0.70 -4.65
C GLY A 13 -6.32 -2.21 -4.73
N SER A 14 -5.66 -2.73 -5.76
CA SER A 14 -5.51 -4.17 -6.01
C SER A 14 -4.07 -4.68 -6.03
N ASN A 15 -3.06 -3.81 -6.20
CA ASN A 15 -1.68 -4.23 -6.46
C ASN A 15 -0.72 -4.13 -5.26
N TYR A 16 -1.22 -3.88 -4.04
CA TYR A 16 -0.40 -3.60 -2.86
C TYR A 16 0.72 -4.62 -2.59
N GLN A 17 0.47 -5.93 -2.69
CA GLN A 17 1.49 -6.94 -2.40
C GLN A 17 2.69 -6.87 -3.37
N VAL A 18 2.41 -6.72 -4.67
CA VAL A 18 3.44 -6.61 -5.70
C VAL A 18 4.15 -5.26 -5.60
N TRP A 19 3.39 -4.19 -5.38
CA TRP A 19 3.93 -2.85 -5.20
C TRP A 19 4.87 -2.79 -3.99
N ARG A 20 4.47 -3.41 -2.86
CA ARG A 20 5.25 -3.43 -1.62
C ARG A 20 6.63 -4.04 -1.84
N GLY A 21 6.71 -5.20 -2.48
CA GLY A 21 8.00 -5.84 -2.78
C GLY A 21 8.90 -4.96 -3.66
N LYS A 22 8.35 -4.42 -4.75
CA LYS A 22 9.10 -3.50 -5.63
C LYS A 22 9.55 -2.22 -4.93
N MET A 23 8.74 -1.70 -4.01
CA MET A 23 9.07 -0.50 -3.23
C MET A 23 10.22 -0.78 -2.27
N GLU A 24 10.23 -1.96 -1.64
CA GLU A 24 11.31 -2.41 -0.78
C GLU A 24 12.64 -2.47 -1.53
N ASP A 25 12.65 -3.07 -2.73
CA ASP A 25 13.83 -3.10 -3.60
C ASP A 25 14.34 -1.69 -3.94
N LEU A 26 13.43 -0.77 -4.28
CA LEU A 26 13.80 0.62 -4.59
C LEU A 26 14.36 1.36 -3.39
N LEU A 27 13.82 1.13 -2.19
CA LEU A 27 14.34 1.74 -0.97
C LEU A 27 15.74 1.23 -0.65
N TYR A 28 16.04 -0.04 -0.91
CA TYR A 28 17.40 -0.58 -0.83
C TYR A 28 18.35 0.08 -1.81
N VAL A 29 17.97 0.19 -3.09
CA VAL A 29 18.85 0.81 -4.12
C VAL A 29 19.09 2.30 -3.87
N LYS A 30 18.23 2.96 -3.11
CA LYS A 30 18.36 4.38 -2.72
C LYS A 30 19.06 4.60 -1.38
N ASP A 31 19.52 3.54 -0.72
CA ASP A 31 20.06 3.58 0.65
C ASP A 31 19.06 4.16 1.68
N TYR A 32 17.77 4.07 1.37
CA TYR A 32 16.67 4.52 2.23
C TYR A 32 16.15 3.41 3.14
N TYR A 33 16.52 2.16 2.87
CA TYR A 33 16.06 0.99 3.62
C TYR A 33 16.28 1.14 5.14
N MET A 34 17.49 1.55 5.57
CA MET A 34 17.76 1.74 7.00
C MET A 34 16.78 2.71 7.66
N HIS A 35 16.34 3.75 6.97
CA HIS A 35 15.42 4.76 7.50
C HIS A 35 13.94 4.32 7.53
N VAL A 36 13.60 3.20 6.89
CA VAL A 36 12.24 2.64 6.90
C VAL A 36 12.12 1.48 7.87
N PHE A 37 13.19 0.70 8.00
CA PHE A 37 13.18 -0.59 8.68
C PHE A 37 13.99 -0.62 9.98
N ASN A 38 15.03 0.21 10.14
CA ASN A 38 15.72 0.29 11.44
C ASN A 38 14.93 1.18 12.40
N THR A 39 14.85 0.73 13.65
CA THR A 39 14.22 1.43 14.76
C THR A 39 15.13 2.46 15.40
N GLU A 40 16.44 2.32 15.22
CA GLU A 40 17.44 3.11 15.92
C GLU A 40 18.06 4.15 15.01
N LYS A 41 18.04 5.39 15.50
CA LYS A 41 18.79 6.50 14.92
C LYS A 41 20.28 6.23 15.13
N THR A 42 21.07 6.34 14.08
CA THR A 42 22.51 6.16 14.16
C THR A 42 23.16 7.33 14.91
N GLU A 43 24.16 7.06 15.75
CA GLU A 43 24.79 8.05 16.65
C GLU A 43 25.45 9.23 15.90
N ASP A 44 25.76 9.04 14.63
CA ASP A 44 26.40 10.01 13.73
C ASP A 44 25.46 11.11 13.21
N LYS A 45 24.14 11.00 13.43
CA LYS A 45 23.15 11.95 12.88
C LYS A 45 22.52 12.83 13.96
N THR A 46 22.27 14.08 13.62
CA THR A 46 21.42 14.97 14.44
C THR A 46 19.93 14.62 14.28
N ASP A 47 19.08 15.06 15.21
CA ASP A 47 17.63 14.87 15.09
C ASP A 47 17.06 15.59 13.86
N ALA A 48 17.64 16.73 13.50
CA ALA A 48 17.23 17.49 12.32
C ALA A 48 17.52 16.71 11.04
N GLU A 49 18.72 16.15 10.89
CA GLU A 49 19.10 15.33 9.73
C GLU A 49 18.25 14.05 9.64
N TRP A 50 17.99 13.41 10.79
CA TRP A 50 17.12 12.26 10.88
C TRP A 50 15.71 12.57 10.38
N ASN A 51 15.12 13.68 10.83
CA ASN A 51 13.81 14.13 10.39
C ASN A 51 13.76 14.49 8.90
N ILE A 52 14.84 15.10 8.37
CA ILE A 52 14.96 15.40 6.93
C ILE A 52 14.99 14.09 6.13
N LEU A 53 15.74 13.08 6.57
CA LEU A 53 15.80 11.78 5.93
C LEU A 53 14.43 11.10 5.89
N HIS A 54 13.71 11.07 7.02
CA HIS A 54 12.35 10.53 7.04
C HIS A 54 11.41 11.25 6.07
N ARG A 55 11.46 12.58 6.01
CA ARG A 55 10.65 13.36 5.06
C ARG A 55 11.01 13.06 3.61
N LYS A 56 12.31 12.89 3.29
CA LYS A 56 12.78 12.51 1.95
C LYS A 56 12.21 11.15 1.55
N VAL A 57 12.29 10.16 2.44
CA VAL A 57 11.72 8.83 2.21
C VAL A 57 10.21 8.89 2.01
N CYS A 58 9.48 9.63 2.85
CA CYS A 58 8.03 9.77 2.71
C CYS A 58 7.66 10.36 1.34
N ARG A 59 8.38 11.38 0.88
CA ARG A 59 8.16 11.96 -0.46
C ARG A 59 8.46 10.96 -1.58
N TYR A 60 9.54 10.19 -1.43
CA TYR A 60 9.91 9.18 -2.41
C TYR A 60 8.84 8.09 -2.54
N ILE A 61 8.32 7.57 -1.42
CA ILE A 61 7.25 6.57 -1.42
C ILE A 61 5.97 7.13 -2.08
N ARG A 62 5.57 8.36 -1.74
CA ARG A 62 4.36 9.00 -2.26
C ARG A 62 4.34 9.18 -3.78
N GLN A 63 5.52 9.36 -4.40
CA GLN A 63 5.63 9.46 -5.85
C GLN A 63 5.08 8.22 -6.57
N TRP A 64 5.01 7.08 -5.87
CA TRP A 64 4.56 5.81 -6.40
C TRP A 64 3.19 5.40 -5.88
N VAL A 65 2.38 6.34 -5.39
CA VAL A 65 1.02 6.09 -4.89
C VAL A 65 0.02 6.88 -5.73
N ASP A 66 -1.07 6.23 -6.14
CA ASP A 66 -2.13 6.93 -6.88
C ASP A 66 -2.80 8.02 -6.03
N ASP A 67 -3.24 9.08 -6.70
CA ASP A 67 -3.84 10.26 -6.07
C ASP A 67 -5.04 9.92 -5.17
N ASN A 68 -5.80 8.90 -5.53
CA ASN A 68 -6.94 8.40 -4.75
C ASN A 68 -6.54 7.99 -3.33
N ASP A 69 -5.33 7.46 -3.16
CA ASP A 69 -4.82 6.99 -1.87
C ASP A 69 -3.86 7.96 -1.20
N LEU A 70 -3.34 8.94 -1.95
CA LEU A 70 -2.39 9.93 -1.46
C LEU A 70 -2.94 10.75 -0.28
N ASN A 71 -4.23 11.09 -0.32
CA ASN A 71 -4.92 11.85 0.73
C ASN A 71 -4.87 11.16 2.10
N HIS A 72 -4.83 9.82 2.14
CA HIS A 72 -4.79 9.07 3.39
C HIS A 72 -3.41 9.12 4.07
N ILE A 73 -2.36 9.44 3.32
CA ILE A 73 -0.96 9.31 3.76
C ILE A 73 -0.16 10.62 3.65
N SER A 74 -0.77 11.71 3.17
CA SER A 74 -0.11 13.00 2.89
C SER A 74 0.47 13.67 4.14
N ALA A 75 -0.16 13.49 5.30
CA ALA A 75 0.28 14.09 6.57
C ALA A 75 1.51 13.39 7.20
N GLU A 76 1.86 12.17 6.76
CA GLU A 76 2.87 11.35 7.45
C GLU A 76 4.30 11.87 7.24
N THR A 77 4.97 12.31 8.29
CA THR A 77 6.34 12.84 8.18
C THR A 77 7.42 11.81 8.47
N HIS A 78 7.03 10.64 8.99
CA HIS A 78 7.92 9.57 9.41
C HIS A 78 7.70 8.30 8.57
N ALA A 79 8.79 7.73 8.05
CA ALA A 79 8.72 6.62 7.09
C ALA A 79 8.05 5.36 7.67
N ARG A 80 8.36 5.02 8.92
CA ARG A 80 7.72 3.91 9.64
C ARG A 80 6.20 4.08 9.78
N THR A 81 5.75 5.27 10.20
CA THR A 81 4.33 5.57 10.36
C THR A 81 3.61 5.49 9.01
N LEU A 82 4.22 6.04 7.95
CA LEU A 82 3.73 5.95 6.59
C LEU A 82 3.55 4.50 6.12
N ARG A 83 4.58 3.66 6.31
CA ARG A 83 4.53 2.23 5.96
C ARG A 83 3.40 1.50 6.69
N ASN A 84 3.29 1.69 8.00
CA ASN A 84 2.26 1.05 8.82
C ASN A 84 0.86 1.48 8.38
N LYS A 85 0.68 2.76 8.03
CA LYS A 85 -0.60 3.28 7.57
C LYS A 85 -1.00 2.69 6.21
N LEU A 86 -0.04 2.53 5.29
CA LEU A 86 -0.27 1.82 4.04
C LEU A 86 -0.67 0.36 4.28
N GLU A 87 0.04 -0.34 5.16
CA GLU A 87 -0.28 -1.72 5.52
C GLU A 87 -1.69 -1.87 6.09
N GLN A 88 -2.09 -0.97 7.00
CA GLN A 88 -3.44 -0.95 7.58
C GLN A 88 -4.52 -0.60 6.53
N LEU A 89 -4.29 0.41 5.69
CA LEU A 89 -5.21 0.83 4.64
C LEU A 89 -5.53 -0.34 3.70
N TYR A 90 -4.50 -1.08 3.30
CA TYR A 90 -4.64 -2.17 2.35
C TYR A 90 -5.08 -3.49 2.96
N ALA A 91 -4.72 -3.78 4.21
CA ALA A 91 -5.33 -4.86 4.97
C ALA A 91 -6.85 -4.67 5.09
N ARG A 92 -7.30 -3.44 5.38
CA ARG A 92 -8.72 -3.09 5.44
C ARG A 92 -9.41 -3.23 4.08
N LYS A 93 -8.82 -2.71 2.99
CA LYS A 93 -9.38 -2.85 1.63
C LYS A 93 -9.54 -4.32 1.23
N ILE A 94 -8.52 -5.14 1.44
CA ILE A 94 -8.56 -6.58 1.11
C ILE A 94 -9.61 -7.31 1.96
N GLY A 95 -9.67 -7.02 3.27
CA GLY A 95 -10.68 -7.59 4.16
C GLY A 95 -12.11 -7.21 3.77
N ASN A 96 -12.35 -5.93 3.48
CA ASN A 96 -13.66 -5.42 3.05
C ASN A 96 -14.09 -6.04 1.72
N ASN A 97 -13.18 -6.19 0.75
CA ASN A 97 -13.48 -6.81 -0.54
C ASN A 97 -13.91 -8.27 -0.36
N LYS A 98 -13.20 -9.05 0.47
CA LYS A 98 -13.59 -10.43 0.78
C LYS A 98 -14.95 -10.51 1.47
N PHE A 99 -15.20 -9.63 2.43
CA PHE A 99 -16.47 -9.59 3.15
C PHE A 99 -17.65 -9.20 2.26
N PHE A 100 -17.45 -8.24 1.35
CA PHE A 100 -18.44 -7.85 0.35
C PHE A 100 -18.81 -9.03 -0.57
N LEU A 101 -17.82 -9.77 -1.06
CA LEU A 101 -18.04 -10.98 -1.87
C LEU A 101 -18.80 -12.08 -1.08
N ILE A 102 -18.45 -12.30 0.19
CA ILE A 102 -19.17 -13.26 1.05
C ILE A 102 -20.64 -12.83 1.23
N LYS A 103 -20.90 -11.54 1.47
CA LYS A 103 -22.27 -11.02 1.59
C LYS A 103 -23.07 -11.23 0.31
N GLN A 104 -22.49 -10.99 -0.87
CA GLN A 104 -23.16 -11.26 -2.15
C GLN A 104 -23.45 -12.75 -2.33
N LEU A 105 -22.48 -13.63 -2.04
CA LEU A 105 -22.68 -15.08 -2.11
C LEU A 105 -23.79 -15.58 -1.16
N ILE A 106 -23.86 -15.03 0.05
CA ILE A 106 -24.95 -15.34 1.00
C ILE A 106 -26.29 -14.82 0.47
N GLY A 107 -26.32 -13.61 -0.09
CA GLY A 107 -27.51 -13.02 -0.70
C GLY A 107 -28.05 -13.84 -1.87
N LEU A 108 -27.18 -14.39 -2.71
CA LEU A 108 -27.56 -15.32 -3.79
C LEU A 108 -28.22 -16.59 -3.22
N LYS A 109 -27.58 -17.23 -2.24
CA LYS A 109 -28.12 -18.44 -1.58
C LYS A 109 -29.46 -18.19 -0.88
N TYR A 110 -29.72 -16.96 -0.44
CA TYR A 110 -30.96 -16.61 0.25
C TYR A 110 -32.10 -16.26 -0.73
N HIS A 111 -31.79 -15.95 -1.99
CA HIS A 111 -32.77 -15.74 -3.05
C HIS A 111 -33.04 -17.01 -3.90
N ASP A 112 -32.32 -18.11 -3.65
CA ASP A 112 -32.48 -19.41 -4.33
C ASP A 112 -33.78 -20.16 -3.94
N VAL A 113 -34.93 -19.67 -4.42
CA VAL A 113 -36.03 -20.54 -4.87
C VAL A 113 -35.85 -20.92 -6.35
N ASN A 114 -35.00 -20.18 -7.09
CA ASN A 114 -34.69 -20.41 -8.49
C ASN A 114 -33.22 -20.83 -8.68
N PRO A 115 -32.90 -21.64 -9.70
CA PRO A 115 -31.56 -22.21 -9.88
C PRO A 115 -30.48 -21.15 -10.18
N ILE A 116 -29.31 -21.33 -9.56
CA ILE A 116 -28.09 -20.49 -9.62
C ILE A 116 -27.66 -20.10 -11.05
N SER A 117 -28.05 -20.88 -12.08
CA SER A 117 -27.78 -20.58 -13.48
C SER A 117 -28.34 -19.24 -13.95
N ASP A 118 -29.48 -18.80 -13.39
CA ASP A 118 -30.17 -17.58 -13.82
C ASP A 118 -29.51 -16.30 -13.25
N HIS A 119 -28.70 -16.42 -12.20
CA HIS A 119 -28.11 -15.28 -11.49
C HIS A 119 -26.68 -14.92 -11.92
N LEU A 120 -26.00 -15.78 -12.69
CA LEU A 120 -24.60 -15.56 -13.12
C LEU A 120 -24.42 -14.39 -14.09
N ASN A 121 -25.49 -13.92 -14.76
CA ASN A 121 -25.45 -12.76 -15.66
C ASN A 121 -25.36 -11.40 -14.95
N SER A 122 -25.45 -11.34 -13.62
CA SER A 122 -25.40 -10.08 -12.85
C SER A 122 -24.00 -9.69 -12.39
N PHE A 123 -22.98 -10.52 -12.67
CA PHE A 123 -21.58 -10.34 -12.26
C PHE A 123 -20.64 -9.94 -13.42
N GLN A 124 -21.19 -9.63 -14.60
CA GLN A 124 -20.46 -9.17 -15.79
C GLN A 124 -20.59 -7.65 -15.92
#